data_AF-A0A6C0GQN9-F1
#
_entry.id   AF-A0A6C0GQN9-F1
#
_cell.length_a   1.000
_cell.length_b   1.000
_cell.length_c   1.000
_cell.angle_alpha   90.00
_cell.angle_beta   90.00
_cell.angle_gamma   90.00
#
_symmetry.space_group_name_H-M   'P 1'
#
loop_
_entity.id
_entity.type
_entity.pdbx_description
1 polymer ?
#
loop_
_entity_poly.entity_id
_entity_poly.type
_entity_poly.pdbx_seq_one_letter_code
_entity_poly.pdbx_strand_id
1 'polypeptide(L)'
;MKKYLILFVLVNTIFHAKSYAQITPAKSGMYELTSKVSQPYDSTRNFLGTDVNQYIGQELYVLPQSEDFRKYGYRDFVVDYKKTFPDDKTNLYKLYNKSTKYEAVAGRYFKVLDVYKHPHADQDYYLAGKFFLKLQAKDTKEILYYEYDPKYESTFPFLVMGYYEKMKKINVGKNFILRGNNWWSTGKTIKDLDTGVAVDLSKGDTWKCIDFIVDEKYYTTEYLLENENKKHIPIRIQDINNTKYVFEESKAAAYKNKYGAENWNKILEGVVKIGWDKEMCRLSWGEPKQVHVILIKGKRNEQWVYEDENLYFDNDHLAVIH
;
A
#
# COMPACT_ATOMS: atom_id res chain seq x y z
N MET A 1 -6.84 42.82 -80.09
CA MET A 1 -7.21 44.24 -80.36
C MET A 1 -8.56 44.46 -79.69
N LYS A 2 -8.86 45.37 -78.76
CA LYS A 2 -8.30 46.59 -78.17
C LYS A 2 -8.67 46.52 -76.65
N LYS A 3 -7.73 46.63 -75.72
CA LYS A 3 -7.21 47.84 -75.03
C LYS A 3 -8.03 48.28 -73.78
N TYR A 4 -7.34 48.20 -72.63
CA TYR A 4 -7.26 49.15 -71.47
C TYR A 4 -8.54 49.48 -70.69
N LEU A 5 -8.59 49.18 -69.37
CA LEU A 5 -8.02 49.90 -68.20
C LEU A 5 -9.05 50.89 -67.63
N ILE A 6 -9.45 50.71 -66.36
CA ILE A 6 -9.48 51.77 -65.34
C ILE A 6 -9.52 51.11 -63.95
N LEU A 7 -8.61 51.62 -63.14
CA LEU A 7 -8.29 51.40 -61.74
C LEU A 7 -9.35 52.09 -60.85
N PHE A 8 -9.79 51.48 -59.75
CA PHE A 8 -10.10 52.25 -58.53
C PHE A 8 -9.88 51.41 -57.27
N VAL A 9 -8.89 51.84 -56.49
CA VAL A 9 -8.57 51.43 -55.13
C VAL A 9 -9.51 52.15 -54.18
N LEU A 10 -10.13 51.45 -53.22
CA LEU A 10 -10.71 52.11 -52.04
C LEU A 10 -10.73 51.17 -50.81
N VAL A 11 -9.63 51.27 -50.07
CA VAL A 11 -9.51 51.48 -48.61
C VAL A 11 -10.36 50.60 -47.66
N ASN A 12 -9.62 49.76 -46.93
CA ASN A 12 -9.99 49.17 -45.64
C ASN A 12 -10.48 50.20 -44.62
N THR A 13 -11.68 50.01 -44.08
CA THR A 13 -12.04 50.45 -42.73
C THR A 13 -12.77 49.33 -41.98
N ILE A 14 -12.01 48.61 -41.17
CA ILE A 14 -12.51 47.62 -40.20
C ILE A 14 -13.13 48.42 -39.04
N PHE A 15 -14.45 48.60 -39.06
CA PHE A 15 -15.18 49.05 -37.87
C PHE A 15 -15.21 47.91 -36.85
N HIS A 16 -14.38 48.05 -35.81
CA HIS A 16 -14.47 47.23 -34.60
C HIS A 16 -15.72 47.63 -33.81
N ALA A 17 -16.79 46.86 -33.95
CA ALA A 17 -17.87 46.87 -32.97
C ALA A 17 -17.38 46.13 -31.71
N LYS A 18 -16.95 46.88 -30.68
CA LYS A 18 -16.82 46.33 -29.33
C LYS A 18 -18.23 46.08 -28.79
N SER A 19 -18.72 44.86 -28.97
CA SER A 19 -19.85 44.34 -28.19
C SER A 19 -19.36 44.14 -26.75
N TYR A 20 -19.83 44.99 -25.83
CA TYR A 20 -19.73 44.68 -24.41
C TYR A 20 -20.74 43.59 -24.11
N ALA A 21 -20.28 42.35 -23.99
CA ALA A 21 -21.09 41.27 -23.47
C ALA A 21 -21.44 41.60 -22.01
N GLN A 22 -22.74 41.79 -21.75
CA GLN A 22 -23.30 41.95 -20.42
C GLN A 22 -23.03 40.66 -19.62
N ILE A 23 -22.32 40.77 -18.49
CA ILE A 23 -22.08 39.62 -17.62
C ILE A 23 -23.44 39.24 -17.01
N THR A 24 -23.95 38.07 -17.40
CA THR A 24 -25.12 37.46 -16.76
C THR A 24 -24.61 36.66 -15.56
N PRO A 25 -25.06 36.92 -14.32
CA PRO A 25 -24.68 36.10 -13.18
C PRO A 25 -25.30 34.71 -13.34
N ALA A 26 -24.46 33.67 -13.43
CA ALA A 26 -24.94 32.30 -13.37
C ALA A 26 -25.44 32.00 -11.96
N LYS A 27 -26.65 31.42 -11.84
CA LYS A 27 -27.10 30.81 -10.57
C LYS A 27 -26.05 29.77 -10.16
N SER A 28 -25.56 29.90 -8.92
CA SER A 28 -24.73 28.87 -8.30
C SER A 28 -25.48 27.55 -8.36
N GLY A 29 -25.02 26.65 -9.23
CA GLY A 29 -25.49 25.28 -9.22
C GLY A 29 -25.02 24.68 -7.90
N MET A 30 -25.96 24.33 -7.02
CA MET A 30 -25.67 23.33 -6.00
C MET A 30 -25.12 22.11 -6.73
N TYR A 31 -23.83 21.82 -6.54
CA TYR A 31 -23.26 20.57 -6.95
C TYR A 31 -23.95 19.49 -6.12
N GLU A 32 -24.93 18.80 -6.68
CA GLU A 32 -25.26 17.47 -6.18
C GLU A 32 -23.99 16.63 -6.33
N LEU A 33 -23.41 16.23 -5.20
CA LEU A 33 -22.42 15.17 -5.16
C LEU A 33 -23.12 13.91 -5.68
N THR A 34 -23.08 13.72 -6.98
CA THR A 34 -23.43 12.45 -7.61
C THR A 34 -22.61 11.39 -6.88
N SER A 35 -23.31 10.41 -6.30
CA SER A 35 -22.70 9.28 -5.61
C SER A 35 -21.68 8.66 -6.55
N LYS A 36 -20.39 8.95 -6.31
CA LYS A 36 -19.30 8.35 -7.06
C LYS A 36 -19.51 6.85 -6.93
N VAL A 37 -19.87 6.20 -8.04
CA VAL A 37 -20.06 4.74 -8.08
C VAL A 37 -18.78 4.15 -7.51
N SER A 38 -18.87 3.58 -6.32
CA SER A 38 -17.69 3.03 -5.65
C SER A 38 -17.17 1.92 -6.55
N GLN A 39 -15.93 2.04 -7.02
CA GLN A 39 -15.26 0.95 -7.73
C GLN A 39 -15.32 -0.31 -6.85
N PRO A 40 -15.52 -1.51 -7.41
CA PRO A 40 -15.51 -2.74 -6.61
C PRO A 40 -14.18 -2.91 -5.88
N TYR A 41 -14.22 -3.50 -4.69
CA TYR A 41 -13.01 -3.85 -3.93
C TYR A 41 -12.16 -4.88 -4.67
N ASP A 42 -10.91 -4.52 -5.00
CA ASP A 42 -9.99 -5.36 -5.77
C ASP A 42 -9.15 -6.33 -4.91
N SER A 43 -9.33 -6.28 -3.58
CA SER A 43 -8.61 -7.11 -2.61
C SER A 43 -7.09 -6.92 -2.56
N THR A 44 -6.56 -5.80 -3.08
CA THR A 44 -5.11 -5.55 -3.08
C THR A 44 -4.60 -4.85 -1.82
N ARG A 45 -5.49 -4.21 -1.06
CA ARG A 45 -5.17 -3.50 0.18
C ARG A 45 -6.08 -3.95 1.33
N ASN A 46 -5.51 -4.12 2.51
CA ASN A 46 -6.27 -4.38 3.73
C ASN A 46 -6.97 -3.10 4.22
N PHE A 47 -6.22 -2.01 4.35
CA PHE A 47 -6.72 -0.69 4.70
C PHE A 47 -7.00 0.15 3.45
N LEU A 48 -8.23 0.66 3.33
CA LEU A 48 -8.71 1.37 2.12
C LEU A 48 -8.66 2.89 2.23
N GLY A 49 -8.32 3.42 3.40
CA GLY A 49 -8.32 4.85 3.64
C GLY A 49 -9.67 5.48 3.24
N THR A 50 -9.64 6.43 2.32
CA THR A 50 -10.85 7.14 1.85
C THR A 50 -11.80 6.30 0.99
N ASP A 51 -11.37 5.14 0.50
CA ASP A 51 -12.19 4.24 -0.33
C ASP A 51 -13.12 3.33 0.50
N VAL A 52 -13.53 3.79 1.70
CA VAL A 52 -14.26 3.02 2.72
C VAL A 52 -15.52 2.29 2.22
N ASN A 53 -16.23 2.84 1.24
CA ASN A 53 -17.44 2.22 0.68
C ASN A 53 -17.17 0.88 -0.01
N GLN A 54 -15.93 0.62 -0.41
CA GLN A 54 -15.52 -0.66 -0.97
C GLN A 54 -15.56 -1.80 0.05
N TYR A 55 -15.60 -1.49 1.36
CA TYR A 55 -15.81 -2.51 2.37
C TYR A 55 -17.22 -3.11 2.36
N ILE A 56 -18.22 -2.47 1.75
CA ILE A 56 -19.59 -2.98 1.72
C ILE A 56 -19.62 -4.38 1.08
N GLY A 57 -20.21 -5.34 1.80
CA GLY A 57 -20.29 -6.74 1.40
C GLY A 57 -19.06 -7.58 1.76
N GLN A 58 -17.95 -6.97 2.18
CA GLN A 58 -16.74 -7.69 2.59
C GLN A 58 -16.91 -8.34 3.97
N GLU A 59 -16.14 -9.40 4.18
CA GLU A 59 -15.97 -10.06 5.47
C GLU A 59 -14.67 -9.57 6.13
N LEU A 60 -14.78 -9.17 7.40
CA LEU A 60 -13.69 -8.68 8.23
C LEU A 60 -13.47 -9.66 9.38
N TYR A 61 -12.21 -10.03 9.62
CA TYR A 61 -11.77 -10.77 10.79
C TYR A 61 -11.11 -9.80 11.77
N VAL A 62 -11.53 -9.79 13.04
CA VAL A 62 -10.89 -8.95 14.06
C VAL A 62 -9.57 -9.58 14.49
N LEU A 63 -8.47 -8.92 14.16
CA LEU A 63 -7.14 -9.35 14.57
C LEU A 63 -7.06 -9.31 16.11
N PRO A 64 -6.63 -10.42 16.76
CA PRO A 64 -6.33 -10.39 18.18
C PRO A 64 -5.21 -9.38 18.51
N GLN A 65 -5.07 -9.07 19.79
CA GLN A 65 -3.99 -8.23 20.32
C GLN A 65 -3.00 -9.07 21.11
N SER A 66 -1.74 -8.62 21.15
CA SER A 66 -0.73 -9.23 22.02
C SER A 66 -1.20 -9.22 23.47
N GLU A 67 -0.71 -10.17 24.27
CA GLU A 67 -1.21 -10.43 25.62
C GLU A 67 -1.24 -9.17 26.50
N ASP A 68 -0.20 -8.33 26.42
CA ASP A 68 -0.07 -7.09 27.18
C ASP A 68 -1.16 -6.06 26.88
N PHE A 69 -1.74 -6.10 25.67
CA PHE A 69 -2.76 -5.15 25.23
C PHE A 69 -4.20 -5.65 25.42
N ARG A 70 -4.43 -6.96 25.60
CA ARG A 70 -5.78 -7.53 25.77
C ARG A 70 -6.58 -6.87 26.90
N LYS A 71 -5.89 -6.44 27.98
CA LYS A 71 -6.49 -5.74 29.12
C LYS A 71 -7.11 -4.37 28.78
N TYR A 72 -6.79 -3.79 27.64
CA TYR A 72 -7.38 -2.53 27.18
C TYR A 72 -8.59 -2.72 26.27
N GLY A 73 -8.77 -3.93 25.70
CA GLY A 73 -9.86 -4.21 24.76
C GLY A 73 -9.70 -3.48 23.42
N TYR A 74 -10.83 -3.25 22.75
CA TYR A 74 -10.88 -2.57 21.45
C TYR A 74 -11.64 -1.26 21.55
N ARG A 75 -11.14 -0.22 20.90
CA ARG A 75 -11.83 1.07 20.80
C ARG A 75 -12.82 1.06 19.63
N ASP A 76 -13.64 2.10 19.58
CA ASP A 76 -14.40 2.52 18.38
C ASP A 76 -15.55 1.58 17.95
N PHE A 77 -15.75 0.46 18.64
CA PHE A 77 -16.94 -0.38 18.50
C PHE A 77 -18.11 0.16 19.35
N VAL A 78 -19.23 0.49 18.69
CA VAL A 78 -20.41 1.10 19.31
C VAL A 78 -21.71 0.40 18.91
N VAL A 79 -22.77 0.57 19.71
CA VAL A 79 -24.09 -0.02 19.46
C VAL A 79 -25.01 0.86 18.60
N ASP A 80 -24.83 2.18 18.65
CA ASP A 80 -25.60 3.15 17.86
C ASP A 80 -24.66 4.21 17.26
N TYR A 81 -24.54 4.22 15.94
CA TYR A 81 -23.69 5.17 15.21
C TYR A 81 -24.17 6.63 15.30
N LYS A 82 -25.42 6.87 15.74
CA LYS A 82 -25.97 8.23 15.92
C LYS A 82 -25.53 8.89 17.21
N LYS A 83 -24.93 8.13 18.13
CA LYS A 83 -24.43 8.60 19.42
C LYS A 83 -22.91 8.67 19.40
N THR A 84 -22.35 9.71 19.99
CA THR A 84 -20.89 9.90 20.06
C THR A 84 -20.33 9.54 21.42
N PHE A 85 -19.15 8.92 21.41
CA PHE A 85 -18.24 8.93 22.55
C PHE A 85 -17.44 10.24 22.49
N PRO A 86 -17.19 10.96 23.61
CA PRO A 86 -17.36 10.55 25.00
C PRO A 86 -18.73 10.88 25.64
N ASP A 87 -19.65 11.50 24.90
CA ASP A 87 -20.91 12.03 25.44
C ASP A 87 -21.83 10.94 26.01
N ASP A 88 -21.90 9.78 25.34
CA ASP A 88 -22.62 8.60 25.83
C ASP A 88 -21.68 7.39 26.00
N LYS A 89 -21.10 7.25 27.18
CA LYS A 89 -20.24 6.12 27.54
C LYS A 89 -20.95 4.77 27.49
N THR A 90 -22.28 4.74 27.49
CA THR A 90 -23.07 3.50 27.38
C THR A 90 -23.16 2.99 25.94
N ASN A 91 -22.76 3.82 24.97
CA ASN A 91 -22.80 3.47 23.55
C ASN A 91 -21.70 2.47 23.12
N LEU A 92 -20.71 2.19 23.97
CA LEU A 92 -19.66 1.21 23.66
C LEU A 92 -20.22 -0.21 23.68
N TYR A 93 -19.92 -0.97 22.63
CA TYR A 93 -20.34 -2.37 22.54
C TYR A 93 -19.64 -3.21 23.64
N LYS A 94 -20.40 -3.91 24.48
CA LYS A 94 -19.87 -4.74 25.57
C LYS A 94 -18.79 -4.02 26.41
N LEU A 95 -19.17 -2.84 26.94
CA LEU A 95 -18.31 -1.92 27.68
C LEU A 95 -17.42 -2.61 28.72
N TYR A 96 -16.12 -2.30 28.66
CA TYR A 96 -15.09 -2.66 29.63
C TYR A 96 -14.03 -1.55 29.64
N ASN A 97 -13.85 -0.87 30.77
CA ASN A 97 -12.85 0.17 30.98
C ASN A 97 -12.74 1.20 29.82
N LYS A 98 -13.87 1.82 29.41
CA LYS A 98 -13.96 2.79 28.29
C LYS A 98 -13.58 2.20 26.92
N SER A 99 -13.72 0.90 26.74
CA SER A 99 -13.50 0.21 25.47
C SER A 99 -14.46 -0.98 25.36
N THR A 100 -14.46 -1.65 24.22
CA THR A 100 -15.13 -2.94 24.02
C THR A 100 -14.28 -4.05 24.61
N LYS A 101 -14.89 -4.95 25.39
CA LYS A 101 -14.20 -6.08 25.99
C LYS A 101 -13.49 -6.95 24.93
N TYR A 102 -12.24 -7.32 25.17
CA TYR A 102 -11.39 -8.06 24.21
C TYR A 102 -12.08 -9.32 23.66
N GLU A 103 -12.57 -10.20 24.55
CA GLU A 103 -13.20 -11.47 24.18
C GLU A 103 -14.54 -11.29 23.46
N ALA A 104 -15.11 -10.08 23.47
CA ALA A 104 -16.35 -9.81 22.77
C ALA A 104 -16.17 -9.70 21.26
N VAL A 105 -14.96 -9.39 20.77
CA VAL A 105 -14.71 -9.14 19.33
C VAL A 105 -13.48 -9.83 18.78
N ALA A 106 -12.44 -10.09 19.58
CA ALA A 106 -11.20 -10.70 19.11
C ALA A 106 -11.46 -12.05 18.42
N GLY A 107 -10.89 -12.25 17.23
CA GLY A 107 -11.03 -13.48 16.47
C GLY A 107 -12.42 -13.72 15.86
N ARG A 108 -13.35 -12.75 15.98
CA ARG A 108 -14.69 -12.86 15.37
C ARG A 108 -14.71 -12.32 13.95
N TYR A 109 -15.67 -12.82 13.19
CA TYR A 109 -15.92 -12.41 11.81
C TYR A 109 -17.15 -11.52 11.72
N PHE A 110 -17.05 -10.46 10.93
CA PHE A 110 -18.12 -9.52 10.67
C PHE A 110 -18.31 -9.30 9.18
N LYS A 111 -19.57 -9.27 8.73
CA LYS A 111 -19.92 -8.77 7.41
C LYS A 111 -20.21 -7.28 7.48
N VAL A 112 -19.62 -6.49 6.59
CA VAL A 112 -19.94 -5.07 6.44
C VAL A 112 -21.21 -4.96 5.61
N LEU A 113 -22.27 -4.44 6.23
CA LEU A 113 -23.57 -4.28 5.58
C LEU A 113 -23.71 -2.94 4.86
N ASP A 114 -23.12 -1.89 5.43
CA ASP A 114 -23.29 -0.51 4.96
C ASP A 114 -22.20 0.39 5.55
N VAL A 115 -22.06 1.60 5.03
CA VAL A 115 -21.15 2.63 5.52
C VAL A 115 -21.91 3.95 5.70
N TYR A 116 -21.82 4.53 6.88
CA TYR A 116 -22.42 5.82 7.20
C TYR A 116 -21.37 6.90 7.39
N LYS A 117 -21.64 8.12 6.95
CA LYS A 117 -20.84 9.29 7.37
C LYS A 117 -21.04 9.51 8.87
N HIS A 118 -20.02 10.03 9.53
CA HIS A 118 -20.15 10.44 10.92
C HIS A 118 -21.30 11.48 11.06
N PRO A 119 -22.29 11.28 11.95
CA PRO A 119 -23.50 12.13 12.00
C PRO A 119 -23.22 13.56 12.45
N HIS A 120 -22.12 13.77 13.16
CA HIS A 120 -21.64 15.10 13.58
C HIS A 120 -20.51 15.65 12.69
N ALA A 121 -20.31 15.08 11.48
CA ALA A 121 -19.25 15.52 10.56
C ALA A 121 -19.34 17.01 10.18
N ASP A 122 -20.54 17.58 10.16
CA ASP A 122 -20.77 19.00 9.85
C ASP A 122 -20.56 19.93 11.07
N GLN A 123 -20.47 19.36 12.27
CA GLN A 123 -20.37 20.10 13.53
C GLN A 123 -18.95 20.12 14.10
N ASP A 124 -18.13 19.11 13.75
CA ASP A 124 -16.76 18.98 14.21
C ASP A 124 -15.84 18.60 13.04
N TYR A 125 -14.86 19.46 12.77
CA TYR A 125 -13.84 19.26 11.74
C TYR A 125 -13.01 17.97 11.96
N TYR A 126 -12.82 17.53 13.21
CA TYR A 126 -12.11 16.28 13.51
C TYR A 126 -12.94 15.03 13.16
N LEU A 127 -14.27 15.17 13.10
CA LEU A 127 -15.20 14.11 12.70
C LEU A 127 -15.51 14.18 11.20
N ALA A 128 -15.22 15.32 10.57
CA ALA A 128 -15.30 15.49 9.13
C ALA A 128 -14.36 14.50 8.42
N GLY A 129 -14.96 13.57 7.68
CA GLY A 129 -14.25 12.52 6.97
C GLY A 129 -14.14 11.18 7.70
N LYS A 130 -14.64 11.06 8.93
CA LYS A 130 -14.83 9.75 9.58
C LYS A 130 -16.13 9.09 9.13
N PHE A 131 -16.18 7.77 9.29
CA PHE A 131 -17.31 6.95 8.89
C PHE A 131 -17.67 5.96 10.00
N PHE A 132 -18.83 5.32 9.87
CA PHE A 132 -19.18 4.13 10.63
C PHE A 132 -19.38 2.96 9.68
N LEU A 133 -18.68 1.86 9.94
CA LEU A 133 -18.97 0.59 9.29
C LEU A 133 -20.12 -0.07 10.05
N LYS A 134 -21.21 -0.41 9.36
CA LYS A 134 -22.27 -1.25 9.94
C LYS A 134 -21.86 -2.71 9.83
N LEU A 135 -21.64 -3.34 10.96
CA LEU A 135 -21.11 -4.70 11.05
C LEU A 135 -22.20 -5.66 11.52
N GLN A 136 -22.24 -6.84 10.89
CA GLN A 136 -23.03 -7.98 11.35
C GLN A 136 -22.11 -9.12 11.74
N ALA A 137 -22.18 -9.54 13.01
CA ALA A 137 -21.45 -10.69 13.50
C ALA A 137 -21.87 -11.96 12.75
N LYS A 138 -20.91 -12.75 12.25
CA LYS A 138 -21.20 -13.92 11.42
C LYS A 138 -21.86 -15.05 12.20
N ASP A 139 -21.46 -15.20 13.46
CA ASP A 139 -21.89 -16.21 14.43
C ASP A 139 -23.26 -15.90 15.05
N THR A 140 -23.46 -14.69 15.58
CA THR A 140 -24.67 -14.32 16.34
C THR A 140 -25.68 -13.50 15.55
N LYS A 141 -25.30 -13.00 14.36
CA LYS A 141 -26.05 -12.02 13.55
C LYS A 141 -26.31 -10.67 14.24
N GLU A 142 -25.69 -10.45 15.40
CA GLU A 142 -25.76 -9.19 16.13
C GLU A 142 -25.20 -8.05 15.27
N ILE A 143 -25.86 -6.89 15.34
CA ILE A 143 -25.44 -5.68 14.64
C ILE A 143 -24.74 -4.75 15.61
N LEU A 144 -23.61 -4.21 15.17
CA LEU A 144 -22.89 -3.13 15.83
C LEU A 144 -22.20 -2.27 14.78
N TYR A 145 -21.52 -1.23 15.24
CA TYR A 145 -20.86 -0.26 14.38
C TYR A 145 -19.42 -0.08 14.80
N TYR A 146 -18.56 0.25 13.85
CA TYR A 146 -17.17 0.60 14.10
C TYR A 146 -16.88 2.00 13.54
N GLU A 147 -16.45 2.92 14.39
CA GLU A 147 -16.01 4.25 13.97
C GLU A 147 -14.67 4.13 13.23
N TYR A 148 -14.70 4.46 11.94
CA TYR A 148 -13.59 4.31 11.02
C TYR A 148 -12.98 5.67 10.70
N ASP A 149 -11.67 5.78 10.92
CA ASP A 149 -10.87 6.94 10.53
C ASP A 149 -10.02 6.59 9.29
N PRO A 150 -10.29 7.20 8.11
CA PRO A 150 -9.55 6.90 6.89
C PRO A 150 -8.07 7.33 6.92
N LYS A 151 -7.63 8.09 7.93
CA LYS A 151 -6.25 8.59 8.03
C LYS A 151 -5.32 7.63 8.77
N TYR A 152 -5.84 6.80 9.69
CA TYR A 152 -5.03 6.05 10.64
C TYR A 152 -5.23 4.53 10.49
N GLU A 153 -4.45 3.90 9.62
CA GLU A 153 -4.46 2.43 9.48
C GLU A 153 -4.27 1.69 10.81
N SER A 154 -3.46 2.25 11.72
CA SER A 154 -3.22 1.69 13.05
C SER A 154 -4.47 1.54 13.93
N THR A 155 -5.56 2.25 13.64
CA THR A 155 -6.80 2.09 14.41
C THR A 155 -7.67 0.96 13.88
N PHE A 156 -7.47 0.53 12.63
CA PHE A 156 -8.29 -0.48 11.93
C PHE A 156 -7.91 -1.90 12.37
N PRO A 157 -8.68 -2.55 13.28
CA PRO A 157 -8.26 -3.80 13.91
C PRO A 157 -8.62 -5.04 13.07
N PHE A 158 -8.85 -4.87 11.77
CA PHE A 158 -9.40 -5.93 10.92
C PHE A 158 -8.42 -6.43 9.87
N LEU A 159 -8.50 -7.72 9.60
CA LEU A 159 -8.04 -8.34 8.38
C LEU A 159 -9.22 -8.55 7.44
N VAL A 160 -9.18 -7.97 6.25
CA VAL A 160 -10.21 -8.15 5.23
C VAL A 160 -9.99 -9.49 4.55
N MET A 161 -11.00 -10.36 4.58
CA MET A 161 -10.84 -11.73 4.11
C MET A 161 -10.59 -11.83 2.60
N GLY A 162 -11.19 -10.92 1.81
CA GLY A 162 -10.88 -10.82 0.38
C GLY A 162 -9.39 -10.55 0.12
N TYR A 163 -8.80 -9.64 0.87
CA TYR A 163 -7.35 -9.36 0.83
C TYR A 163 -6.53 -10.57 1.26
N TYR A 164 -6.87 -11.21 2.39
CA TYR A 164 -6.17 -12.40 2.86
C TYR A 164 -6.11 -13.50 1.77
N GLU A 165 -7.25 -13.83 1.16
CA GLU A 165 -7.32 -14.82 0.09
C GLU A 165 -6.57 -14.39 -1.18
N LYS A 166 -6.58 -13.10 -1.51
CA LYS A 166 -5.82 -12.56 -2.64
C LYS A 166 -4.32 -12.70 -2.41
N MET A 167 -3.82 -12.35 -1.23
CA MET A 167 -2.40 -12.45 -0.88
C MET A 167 -1.91 -13.90 -0.95
N LYS A 168 -2.71 -14.87 -0.50
CA LYS A 168 -2.41 -16.31 -0.70
C LYS A 168 -2.21 -16.63 -2.17
N LYS A 169 -3.17 -16.25 -3.03
CA LYS A 169 -3.11 -16.53 -4.47
C LYS A 169 -1.92 -15.87 -5.19
N ILE A 170 -1.41 -14.74 -4.68
CA ILE A 170 -0.31 -14.01 -5.32
C ILE A 170 1.02 -14.74 -5.17
N ASN A 171 1.34 -15.27 -3.98
CA ASN A 171 2.69 -15.77 -3.69
C ASN A 171 2.77 -17.20 -3.16
N VAL A 172 1.70 -17.76 -2.59
CA VAL A 172 1.73 -19.14 -2.09
C VAL A 172 1.95 -20.10 -3.25
N GLY A 173 2.89 -21.03 -3.09
CA GLY A 173 3.33 -21.98 -4.09
C GLY A 173 4.52 -21.51 -4.93
N LYS A 174 4.88 -20.21 -4.89
CA LYS A 174 6.06 -19.71 -5.60
C LYS A 174 7.35 -20.01 -4.84
N ASN A 175 8.43 -20.12 -5.60
CA ASN A 175 9.79 -20.24 -5.09
C ASN A 175 10.50 -18.88 -5.13
N PHE A 176 11.31 -18.63 -4.12
CA PHE A 176 12.08 -17.40 -3.94
C PHE A 176 13.54 -17.73 -3.65
N ILE A 177 14.44 -17.01 -4.30
CA ILE A 177 15.88 -17.08 -4.06
C ILE A 177 16.25 -16.02 -3.01
N LEU A 178 16.84 -16.46 -1.91
CA LEU A 178 17.30 -15.58 -0.84
C LEU A 178 18.71 -15.04 -1.11
N ARG A 179 19.01 -13.90 -0.47
CA ARG A 179 20.32 -13.24 -0.58
C ARG A 179 21.31 -13.54 0.56
N GLY A 180 20.89 -14.20 1.65
CA GLY A 180 21.79 -14.70 2.71
C GLY A 180 21.51 -14.16 4.12
N ASN A 181 22.51 -13.98 4.99
CA ASN A 181 22.30 -13.64 6.42
C ASN A 181 22.17 -12.14 6.78
N ASN A 182 22.19 -11.21 5.80
CA ASN A 182 22.36 -9.77 6.09
C ASN A 182 21.18 -8.86 5.69
N TRP A 183 20.06 -9.39 5.19
CA TRP A 183 19.09 -8.58 4.46
C TRP A 183 17.91 -8.07 5.28
N TRP A 184 17.54 -8.69 6.41
CA TRP A 184 16.36 -8.28 7.19
C TRP A 184 16.65 -7.23 8.28
N SER A 185 17.84 -7.32 8.88
CA SER A 185 18.35 -6.41 9.91
C SER A 185 19.78 -6.82 10.21
N THR A 186 20.74 -5.92 10.03
CA THR A 186 22.12 -6.13 10.51
C THR A 186 22.08 -6.55 11.99
N GLY A 187 22.73 -7.67 12.32
CA GLY A 187 22.85 -8.17 13.69
C GLY A 187 21.66 -8.96 14.26
N LYS A 188 20.58 -9.24 13.50
CA LYS A 188 19.50 -10.13 13.97
C LYS A 188 19.55 -11.48 13.29
N THR A 189 19.66 -12.53 14.09
CA THR A 189 19.57 -13.92 13.62
C THR A 189 18.12 -14.26 13.29
N ILE A 190 17.87 -14.70 12.06
CA ILE A 190 16.58 -15.26 11.67
C ILE A 190 16.46 -16.65 12.31
N LYS A 191 15.30 -16.90 12.92
CA LYS A 191 15.01 -18.13 13.63
C LYS A 191 13.90 -18.87 12.91
N ASP A 192 14.01 -20.18 12.96
CA ASP A 192 12.97 -21.10 12.55
C ASP A 192 11.74 -20.86 13.42
N LEU A 193 10.58 -20.69 12.78
CA LEU A 193 9.34 -20.34 13.47
C LEU A 193 8.92 -21.44 14.45
N ASP A 194 9.12 -22.70 14.10
CA ASP A 194 8.67 -23.83 14.91
C ASP A 194 9.59 -24.11 16.10
N THR A 195 10.91 -24.07 15.87
CA THR A 195 11.89 -24.48 16.89
C THR A 195 12.53 -23.30 17.63
N GLY A 196 12.44 -22.08 17.11
CA GLY A 196 13.12 -20.90 17.64
C GLY A 196 14.64 -20.94 17.51
N VAL A 197 15.19 -21.93 16.80
CA VAL A 197 16.62 -22.10 16.54
C VAL A 197 17.05 -21.24 15.37
N ALA A 198 18.28 -20.72 15.41
CA ALA A 198 18.87 -19.97 14.30
C ALA A 198 18.84 -20.79 12.99
N VAL A 199 18.41 -20.14 11.91
CA VAL A 199 18.48 -20.69 10.55
C VAL A 199 19.67 -20.03 9.87
N ASP A 200 20.55 -20.85 9.29
CA ASP A 200 21.58 -20.35 8.40
C ASP A 200 20.96 -20.09 7.03
N LEU A 201 21.01 -18.84 6.57
CA LEU A 201 20.52 -18.45 5.26
C LEU A 201 21.70 -18.31 4.31
N SER A 202 21.84 -19.26 3.39
CA SER A 202 22.84 -19.18 2.34
C SER A 202 22.31 -18.35 1.16
N LYS A 203 23.22 -17.56 0.59
CA LYS A 203 22.94 -16.78 -0.61
C LYS A 203 22.66 -17.74 -1.78
N GLY A 204 21.56 -17.52 -2.48
CA GLY A 204 21.16 -18.36 -3.60
C GLY A 204 20.24 -19.52 -3.21
N ASP A 205 19.96 -19.72 -1.92
CA ASP A 205 19.03 -20.75 -1.48
C ASP A 205 17.62 -20.48 -1.99
N THR A 206 16.99 -21.53 -2.50
CA THR A 206 15.58 -21.49 -2.90
C THR A 206 14.69 -21.86 -1.73
N TRP A 207 13.69 -21.03 -1.47
CA TRP A 207 12.68 -21.20 -0.44
C TRP A 207 11.29 -21.11 -1.07
N LYS A 208 10.39 -22.02 -0.70
CA LYS A 208 9.01 -22.03 -1.19
C LYS A 208 8.12 -21.22 -0.26
N CYS A 209 7.33 -20.30 -0.78
CA CYS A 209 6.26 -19.69 -0.02
C CYS A 209 5.13 -20.72 0.16
N ILE A 210 4.91 -21.17 1.39
CA ILE A 210 3.94 -22.24 1.69
C ILE A 210 2.63 -21.71 2.24
N ASP A 211 2.61 -20.51 2.84
CA ASP A 211 1.39 -19.90 3.35
C ASP A 211 1.49 -18.37 3.49
N PHE A 212 0.34 -17.74 3.76
CA PHE A 212 0.20 -16.37 4.22
C PHE A 212 -0.46 -16.41 5.60
N ILE A 213 0.28 -15.98 6.62
CA ILE A 213 -0.05 -16.19 8.02
C ILE A 213 -0.27 -14.86 8.75
N VAL A 214 -0.85 -14.96 9.94
CA VAL A 214 -0.91 -13.89 10.94
C VAL A 214 -0.03 -14.33 12.10
N ASP A 215 0.99 -13.56 12.46
CA ASP A 215 1.91 -13.93 13.53
C ASP A 215 1.21 -13.92 14.90
N GLU A 216 1.54 -14.85 15.80
CA GLU A 216 0.80 -14.99 17.06
C GLU A 216 1.19 -13.95 18.12
N LYS A 217 2.31 -13.23 17.93
CA LYS A 217 2.85 -12.31 18.93
C LYS A 217 2.33 -10.89 18.74
N TYR A 218 2.39 -10.40 17.51
CA TYR A 218 2.04 -9.05 17.11
C TYR A 218 0.80 -9.00 16.22
N TYR A 219 0.29 -10.15 15.76
CA TYR A 219 -0.90 -10.27 14.90
C TYR A 219 -0.79 -9.47 13.60
N THR A 220 0.42 -9.42 13.06
CA THR A 220 0.76 -8.85 11.76
C THR A 220 0.78 -9.94 10.69
N THR A 221 0.51 -9.56 9.44
CA THR A 221 0.45 -10.51 8.32
C THR A 221 1.80 -10.68 7.64
N GLU A 222 2.19 -11.93 7.41
CA GLU A 222 3.49 -12.31 6.84
C GLU A 222 3.32 -13.50 5.88
N TYR A 223 4.25 -13.67 4.95
CA TYR A 223 4.38 -14.91 4.19
C TYR A 223 5.29 -15.88 4.93
N LEU A 224 4.97 -17.18 4.86
CA LEU A 224 5.78 -18.23 5.44
C LEU A 224 6.59 -18.92 4.34
N LEU A 225 7.91 -18.87 4.47
CA LEU A 225 8.84 -19.54 3.55
C LEU A 225 9.33 -20.85 4.17
N GLU A 226 9.38 -21.92 3.38
CA GLU A 226 9.91 -23.25 3.72
C GLU A 226 11.13 -23.58 2.86
N ASN A 227 12.20 -24.10 3.47
CA ASN A 227 13.33 -24.67 2.72
C ASN A 227 13.27 -26.20 2.61
N GLU A 228 14.22 -26.78 1.88
CA GLU A 228 14.34 -28.24 1.73
C GLU A 228 14.46 -29.00 3.06
N ASN A 229 15.00 -28.36 4.10
CA ASN A 229 15.19 -28.92 5.44
C ASN A 229 13.99 -28.70 6.36
N LYS A 230 12.83 -28.30 5.81
CA LYS A 230 11.58 -28.06 6.55
C LYS A 230 11.73 -27.02 7.66
N LYS A 231 12.59 -26.03 7.43
CA LYS A 231 12.67 -24.82 8.25
C LYS A 231 11.71 -23.79 7.73
N HIS A 232 11.10 -23.05 8.65
CA HIS A 232 10.09 -22.05 8.37
C HIS A 232 10.55 -20.68 8.82
N ILE A 233 10.54 -19.70 7.92
CA ILE A 233 10.87 -18.31 8.25
C ILE A 233 9.77 -17.36 7.75
N PRO A 234 9.38 -16.36 8.54
CA PRO A 234 8.47 -15.32 8.06
C PRO A 234 9.19 -14.32 7.16
N ILE A 235 8.47 -13.78 6.18
CA ILE A 235 8.87 -12.61 5.39
C ILE A 235 7.69 -11.64 5.26
N ARG A 236 7.98 -10.35 5.45
CA ARG A 236 7.00 -9.26 5.39
C ARG A 236 6.50 -9.09 3.95
N ILE A 237 5.26 -8.65 3.81
CA ILE A 237 4.59 -8.46 2.51
C ILE A 237 5.35 -7.48 1.61
N GLN A 238 5.91 -6.41 2.18
CA GLN A 238 6.73 -5.45 1.42
C GLN A 238 8.05 -6.04 0.94
N ASP A 239 8.56 -7.07 1.63
CA ASP A 239 9.91 -7.57 1.41
C ASP A 239 9.92 -8.71 0.38
N ILE A 240 8.86 -9.51 0.30
CA ILE A 240 8.77 -10.63 -0.64
C ILE A 240 8.75 -10.21 -2.13
N ASN A 241 8.35 -8.97 -2.41
CA ASN A 241 8.31 -8.40 -3.75
C ASN A 241 9.47 -7.43 -4.03
N ASN A 242 10.44 -7.35 -3.12
CA ASN A 242 11.55 -6.41 -3.20
C ASN A 242 12.87 -7.14 -3.43
N THR A 243 13.53 -6.83 -4.54
CA THR A 243 14.79 -7.46 -4.98
C THR A 243 15.97 -7.17 -4.08
N LYS A 244 15.86 -6.17 -3.18
CA LYS A 244 16.80 -5.97 -2.07
C LYS A 244 16.88 -7.20 -1.15
N TYR A 245 15.81 -7.99 -1.09
CA TYR A 245 15.62 -9.04 -0.10
C TYR A 245 15.57 -10.43 -0.73
N VAL A 246 14.68 -10.62 -1.71
CA VAL A 246 14.45 -11.90 -2.37
C VAL A 246 14.16 -11.73 -3.85
N PHE A 247 14.34 -12.80 -4.62
CA PHE A 247 13.95 -12.85 -6.02
C PHE A 247 12.98 -13.99 -6.27
N GLU A 248 11.86 -13.74 -6.94
CA GLU A 248 11.04 -14.83 -7.48
C GLU A 248 11.89 -15.68 -8.44
N GLU A 249 11.95 -16.99 -8.22
CA GLU A 249 12.86 -17.91 -8.93
C GLU A 249 12.69 -17.84 -10.46
N SER A 250 11.43 -17.72 -10.92
CA SER A 250 11.08 -17.57 -12.33
C SER A 250 11.74 -16.35 -12.99
N LYS A 251 11.85 -15.25 -12.25
CA LYS A 251 12.48 -13.99 -12.70
C LYS A 251 14.00 -14.06 -12.54
N ALA A 252 14.48 -14.66 -11.46
CA ALA A 252 15.91 -14.84 -11.21
C ALA A 252 16.61 -15.59 -12.35
N ALA A 253 15.99 -16.63 -12.89
CA ALA A 253 16.51 -17.34 -14.06
C ALA A 253 16.67 -16.42 -15.28
N ALA A 254 15.70 -15.54 -15.53
CA ALA A 254 15.77 -14.56 -16.62
C ALA A 254 16.91 -13.54 -16.40
N TYR A 255 17.09 -13.04 -15.18
CA TYR A 255 18.19 -12.12 -14.85
C TYR A 255 19.56 -12.78 -14.99
N LYS A 256 19.70 -14.03 -14.52
CA LYS A 256 20.94 -14.79 -14.66
C LYS A 256 21.31 -15.03 -16.12
N ASN A 257 20.32 -15.34 -16.97
CA ASN A 257 20.55 -15.49 -18.41
C ASN A 257 20.91 -14.18 -19.09
N LYS A 258 20.27 -13.07 -18.70
CA LYS A 258 20.49 -11.74 -19.28
C LYS A 258 21.86 -11.16 -18.92
N TYR A 259 22.28 -11.28 -17.67
CA TYR A 259 23.49 -10.61 -17.16
C TYR A 259 24.70 -11.52 -16.97
N GLY A 260 24.51 -12.82 -17.13
CA GLY A 260 25.55 -13.83 -16.88
C GLY A 260 25.74 -14.13 -15.40
N ALA A 261 26.33 -15.30 -15.12
CA ALA A 261 26.49 -15.81 -13.76
C ALA A 261 27.33 -14.90 -12.85
N GLU A 262 28.36 -14.24 -13.39
CA GLU A 262 29.23 -13.36 -12.60
C GLU A 262 28.47 -12.14 -12.07
N ASN A 263 27.78 -11.41 -12.95
CA ASN A 263 27.01 -10.23 -12.55
C ASN A 263 25.82 -10.63 -11.67
N TRP A 264 25.16 -11.74 -11.97
CA TRP A 264 24.08 -12.27 -11.13
C TRP A 264 24.55 -12.54 -9.69
N ASN A 265 25.71 -13.18 -9.51
CA ASN A 265 26.25 -13.43 -8.18
C ASN A 265 26.57 -12.13 -7.42
N LYS A 266 27.03 -11.09 -8.13
CA LYS A 266 27.27 -9.76 -7.56
C LYS A 266 25.98 -9.03 -7.18
N ILE A 267 24.93 -9.18 -7.99
CA ILE A 267 23.58 -8.69 -7.66
C ILE A 267 23.09 -9.35 -6.37
N LEU A 268 23.20 -10.68 -6.25
CA LEU A 268 22.81 -11.39 -5.02
C LEU A 268 23.61 -10.90 -3.80
N GLU A 269 24.89 -10.56 -3.98
CA GLU A 269 25.77 -9.99 -2.93
C GLU A 269 25.42 -8.56 -2.52
N GLY A 270 24.60 -7.83 -3.28
CA GLY A 270 24.36 -6.40 -3.01
C GLY A 270 25.49 -5.51 -3.41
N VAL A 271 26.27 -5.95 -4.39
CA VAL A 271 27.34 -5.17 -4.99
C VAL A 271 26.84 -4.57 -6.28
N VAL A 272 27.21 -3.31 -6.53
CA VAL A 272 27.10 -2.67 -7.85
C VAL A 272 28.49 -2.46 -8.42
N LYS A 273 28.61 -2.45 -9.74
CA LYS A 273 29.89 -2.24 -10.44
C LYS A 273 29.77 -1.09 -11.44
N ILE A 274 30.82 -0.29 -11.53
CA ILE A 274 30.97 0.72 -12.58
C ILE A 274 30.77 0.06 -13.95
N GLY A 275 30.03 0.74 -14.83
CA GLY A 275 29.63 0.27 -16.15
C GLY A 275 28.30 -0.50 -16.17
N TRP A 276 27.71 -0.84 -15.03
CA TRP A 276 26.40 -1.49 -15.00
C TRP A 276 25.27 -0.55 -15.41
N ASP A 277 24.27 -1.12 -16.07
CA ASP A 277 23.01 -0.43 -16.33
C ASP A 277 22.18 -0.19 -15.06
N LYS A 278 21.18 0.67 -15.20
CA LYS A 278 20.24 1.03 -14.13
C LYS A 278 19.46 -0.15 -13.57
N GLU A 279 19.14 -1.15 -14.39
CA GLU A 279 18.36 -2.31 -13.97
C GLU A 279 19.20 -3.22 -13.06
N MET A 280 20.44 -3.52 -13.41
CA MET A 280 21.38 -4.26 -12.54
C MET A 280 21.57 -3.54 -11.20
N CYS A 281 21.66 -2.20 -11.21
CA CYS A 281 21.77 -1.42 -9.98
C CYS A 281 20.52 -1.54 -9.10
N ARG A 282 19.30 -1.44 -9.67
CA ARG A 282 18.03 -1.65 -8.93
C ARG A 282 17.86 -3.08 -8.44
N LEU A 283 18.24 -4.08 -9.24
CA LEU A 283 18.19 -5.47 -8.81
C LEU A 283 19.10 -5.69 -7.60
N SER A 284 20.28 -5.06 -7.59
CA SER A 284 21.25 -5.19 -6.49
C SER A 284 20.87 -4.40 -5.24
N TRP A 285 20.51 -3.12 -5.36
CA TRP A 285 20.32 -2.20 -4.22
C TRP A 285 18.85 -1.84 -3.91
N GLY A 286 17.92 -2.23 -4.78
CA GLY A 286 16.52 -1.80 -4.71
C GLY A 286 16.30 -0.41 -5.31
N GLU A 287 15.09 0.12 -5.14
CA GLU A 287 14.75 1.47 -5.58
C GLU A 287 15.45 2.54 -4.73
N PRO A 288 15.99 3.60 -5.35
CA PRO A 288 16.60 4.71 -4.61
C PRO A 288 15.54 5.53 -3.86
N LYS A 289 15.97 6.20 -2.79
CA LYS A 289 15.11 7.12 -2.03
C LYS A 289 14.75 8.35 -2.85
N GLN A 290 15.71 8.85 -3.62
CA GLN A 290 15.55 10.03 -4.47
C GLN A 290 16.34 9.86 -5.77
N VAL A 291 15.82 10.47 -6.84
CA VAL A 291 16.46 10.51 -8.15
C VAL A 291 16.55 11.96 -8.61
N HIS A 292 17.76 12.44 -8.88
CA HIS A 292 18.01 13.75 -9.45
C HIS A 292 18.53 13.60 -10.88
N VAL A 293 17.93 14.32 -11.83
CA VAL A 293 18.29 14.27 -13.25
C VAL A 293 18.75 15.64 -13.73
N ILE A 294 19.90 15.69 -14.37
CA ILE A 294 20.48 16.91 -14.96
C ILE A 294 20.78 16.65 -16.44
N LEU A 295 20.31 17.55 -17.31
CA LEU A 295 20.59 17.52 -18.74
C LEU A 295 21.60 18.62 -19.09
N ILE A 296 22.81 18.24 -19.51
CA ILE A 296 23.86 19.18 -19.91
C ILE A 296 24.30 18.87 -21.33
N LYS A 297 24.10 19.83 -22.26
CA LYS A 297 24.51 19.71 -23.67
C LYS A 297 24.07 18.39 -24.34
N GLY A 298 22.86 17.92 -24.03
CA GLY A 298 22.30 16.67 -24.56
C GLY A 298 22.75 15.38 -23.84
N LYS A 299 23.66 15.47 -22.87
CA LYS A 299 24.03 14.35 -22.00
C LYS A 299 23.13 14.32 -20.76
N ARG A 300 22.66 13.12 -20.40
CA ARG A 300 21.84 12.91 -19.21
C ARG A 300 22.71 12.40 -18.08
N ASN A 301 22.81 13.19 -17.01
CA ASN A 301 23.44 12.78 -15.77
C ASN A 301 22.36 12.52 -14.74
N GLU A 302 22.44 11.40 -14.04
CA GLU A 302 21.43 10.99 -13.07
C GLU A 302 22.11 10.56 -11.76
N GLN A 303 21.67 11.12 -10.65
CA GLN A 303 22.11 10.73 -9.31
C GLN A 303 20.98 9.99 -8.61
N TRP A 304 21.29 8.82 -8.06
CA TRP A 304 20.41 8.05 -7.19
C TRP A 304 20.93 8.12 -5.77
N VAL A 305 20.05 8.50 -4.85
CA VAL A 305 20.36 8.65 -3.43
C VAL A 305 19.86 7.43 -2.66
N TYR A 306 20.76 6.71 -2.01
CA TYR A 306 20.45 5.64 -1.06
C TYR A 306 20.73 6.12 0.38
N GLU A 307 20.66 5.23 1.38
CA GLU A 307 20.84 5.64 2.78
C GLU A 307 22.27 6.08 3.07
N ASP A 308 23.24 5.30 2.60
CA ASP A 308 24.65 5.45 2.96
C ASP A 308 25.52 5.90 1.77
N GLU A 309 25.08 5.62 0.53
CA GLU A 309 25.87 5.85 -0.69
C GLU A 309 24.99 6.43 -1.83
N ASN A 310 25.64 7.00 -2.84
CA ASN A 310 25.04 7.55 -4.04
C ASN A 310 25.58 6.86 -5.30
N LEU A 311 24.70 6.67 -6.28
CA LEU A 311 25.06 6.18 -7.61
C LEU A 311 24.91 7.29 -8.65
N TYR A 312 25.96 7.54 -9.42
CA TYR A 312 25.95 8.53 -10.50
C TYR A 312 26.05 7.83 -11.85
N PHE A 313 25.10 8.12 -12.73
CA PHE A 313 25.00 7.56 -14.07
C PHE A 313 25.35 8.62 -15.11
N ASP A 314 26.23 8.26 -16.05
CA ASP A 314 26.41 8.98 -17.30
C ASP A 314 25.61 8.26 -18.39
N ASN A 315 24.55 8.92 -18.84
CA ASN A 315 23.47 8.35 -19.63
C ASN A 315 22.77 7.19 -18.91
N ASP A 316 23.05 5.95 -19.29
CA ASP A 316 22.39 4.75 -18.75
C ASP A 316 23.33 3.77 -18.04
N HIS A 317 24.61 4.15 -17.87
CA HIS A 317 25.61 3.31 -17.20
C HIS A 317 26.15 3.98 -15.94
N LEU A 318 26.36 3.19 -14.90
CA LEU A 318 26.92 3.62 -13.63
C LEU A 318 28.36 4.10 -13.86
N ALA A 319 28.64 5.35 -13.52
CA ALA A 319 29.94 5.99 -13.71
C ALA A 319 30.71 6.16 -12.40
N VAL A 320 30.02 6.45 -11.29
CA VAL A 320 30.63 6.69 -9.98
C VAL A 320 29.73 6.13 -8.86
N ILE A 321 30.36 5.59 -7.82
CA ILE A 321 29.75 5.21 -6.54
C ILE A 321 30.40 6.12 -5.49
N HIS A 322 29.61 6.83 -4.68
CA HIS A 322 30.13 7.77 -3.68
C HIS A 322 29.48 7.61 -2.31
#